data_AF-A0A7Z9WXJ8-F1
#
_entry.id   AF-A0A7Z9WXJ8-F1
#
_cell.length_a   1.000
_cell.length_b   1.000
_cell.length_c   1.000
_cell.angle_alpha   90.00
_cell.angle_beta   90.00
_cell.angle_gamma   90.00
#
_symmetry.space_group_name_H-M   'P 1'
#
loop_
_entity.id
_entity.type
_entity.pdbx_description
1 polymer ?
#
loop_
_entity_poly.entity_id
_entity_poly.type
_entity_poly.pdbx_seq_one_letter_code
_entity_poly.pdbx_strand_id
1 'polypeptide(L)' 'NMYTIVMGIKQMLEAAEEAPEWHLIMMTTLLAMIPPVMVVVGMQKLFIKGITETEK' A
#
# COMPACT_ATOMS: atom_id res chain seq x y z
N ASN A 1 11.97 16.50 -4.75
CA ASN A 1 11.46 15.81 -3.56
C ASN A 1 10.45 14.76 -3.94
N MET A 2 10.87 13.50 -3.95
CA MET A 2 9.98 12.35 -4.14
C MET A 2 9.99 11.58 -2.84
N TYR A 3 8.85 11.54 -2.15
CA TYR A 3 8.70 10.76 -0.93
C TYR A 3 7.92 9.49 -1.28
N THR A 4 8.35 8.37 -0.70
CA THR A 4 7.56 7.14 -0.78
C THR A 4 6.35 7.27 0.12
N ILE A 5 5.29 6.50 -0.18
CA ILE A 5 4.10 6.39 0.67
C ILE A 5 4.49 6.13 2.13
N VAL A 6 5.46 5.26 2.38
CA VAL A 6 5.93 4.91 3.73
C VAL A 6 6.59 6.10 4.44
N MET A 7 7.38 6.90 3.73
CA MET A 7 7.96 8.13 4.28
C MET A 7 6.88 9.17 4.60
N GLY A 8 5.82 9.26 3.80
CA GLY A 8 4.68 10.13 4.10
C GLY A 8 3.94 9.70 5.37
N ILE A 9 3.68 8.40 5.52
CA ILE A 9 3.02 7.85 6.72
C ILE A 9 3.87 8.07 7.98
N LYS A 10 5.20 7.88 7.91
CA LYS A 10 6.10 8.15 9.05
C LYS A 10 6.05 9.61 9.50
N GLN A 11 6.01 10.55 8.56
CA GLN A 11 5.86 11.97 8.89
C GLN A 11 4.52 12.30 9.56
N MET A 12 3.45 11.54 9.27
CA MET A 12 2.17 11.70 9.97
C MET A 12 2.21 11.15 11.40
N LEU A 13 3.01 10.11 11.68
CA LEU A 13 3.24 9.63 13.04
C LEU A 13 4.15 10.57 13.84
N GLU A 14 5.10 11.21 13.18
CA GLU A 14 6.07 12.13 13.78
C GLU A 14 5.60 13.60 13.74
N ALA A 15 4.39 13.86 13.24
CA ALA A 15 3.82 15.20 13.14
C ALA A 15 3.77 15.85 14.54
N ALA A 16 4.50 16.95 14.67
CA ALA A 16 4.87 17.53 15.94
C ALA A 16 3.66 17.96 16.78
N GLU A 17 3.74 17.66 18.08
CA GLU A 17 2.96 18.22 19.20
C GLU A 17 1.56 17.65 19.50
N GLU A 18 0.91 16.92 18.59
CA GLU A 18 -0.40 16.30 18.86
C GLU A 18 -0.33 14.77 18.91
N ALA A 19 -1.20 14.15 19.73
CA ALA A 19 -1.29 12.70 19.80
C ALA A 19 -1.61 12.14 18.40
N PRO A 20 -0.99 11.02 17.98
CA PRO A 20 -1.16 10.50 16.64
C PRO A 20 -2.62 10.12 16.38
N GLU A 21 -3.22 10.74 15.37
CA GLU A 21 -4.57 10.45 14.89
C GLU A 21 -4.59 9.12 14.12
N TRP A 22 -4.70 8.02 14.86
CA TRP A 22 -4.65 6.66 14.32
C TRP A 22 -5.66 6.43 13.19
N HIS A 23 -6.85 7.02 13.30
CA HIS A 23 -7.91 6.90 12.29
C HIS A 23 -7.47 7.49 10.94
N LEU A 24 -6.81 8.66 10.96
CA LEU A 24 -6.32 9.32 9.75
C LEU A 24 -5.14 8.57 9.13
N ILE A 25 -4.22 8.10 9.97
CA ILE A 25 -3.07 7.30 9.55
C ILE A 25 -3.56 6.01 8.88
N MET A 26 -4.46 5.27 9.52
CA MET A 26 -5.02 4.02 8.98
C MET A 26 -5.83 4.26 7.70
N MET A 27 -6.62 5.33 7.63
CA MET A 27 -7.32 5.67 6.39
C MET A 27 -6.32 5.91 5.24
N THR A 28 -5.24 6.65 5.52
CA THR A 28 -4.21 6.95 4.52
C THR A 28 -3.47 5.69 4.08
N THR A 29 -3.16 4.77 5.00
CA THR A 29 -2.52 3.49 4.65
C THR A 29 -3.44 2.63 3.77
N LEU A 30 -4.74 2.59 4.07
CA LEU A 30 -5.72 1.87 3.25
C LEU A 30 -5.84 2.46 1.84
N LEU A 31 -5.90 3.79 1.72
CA LEU A 31 -5.92 4.46 0.41
C LEU A 31 -4.63 4.18 -0.38
N ALA A 32 -3.49 4.14 0.29
CA ALA A 32 -2.22 3.86 -0.36
C ALA A 32 -2.07 2.41 -0.85
N MET A 33 -2.91 1.49 -0.38
CA MET A 33 -3.00 0.11 -0.88
C MET A 33 -3.86 -0.03 -2.14
N ILE A 34 -4.56 1.02 -2.59
CA ILE A 34 -5.37 0.97 -3.81
C ILE A 34 -4.52 0.62 -5.05
N PRO A 35 -3.37 1.29 -5.33
CA PRO A 35 -2.52 0.95 -6.47
C PRO A 35 -2.08 -0.52 -6.54
N PRO A 36 -1.51 -1.14 -5.48
CA PRO A 36 -1.11 -2.54 -5.55
C PRO A 36 -2.31 -3.49 -5.70
N VAL A 37 -3.44 -3.20 -5.06
CA VAL A 37 -4.65 -4.02 -5.23
C VAL A 37 -5.17 -3.95 -6.67
N MET A 38 -5.17 -2.77 -7.30
CA MET A 38 -5.56 -2.63 -8.70
C MET A 38 -4.67 -3.46 -9.63
N VAL A 39 -3.36 -3.46 -9.40
CA VAL A 39 -2.41 -4.29 -10.17
C VAL A 39 -2.74 -5.77 -10.00
N VAL A 40 -2.95 -6.23 -8.77
CA VAL A 40 -3.30 -7.63 -8.49
C VAL A 40 -4.60 -8.01 -9.20
N VAL A 41 -5.66 -7.20 -9.08
CA VAL A 41 -6.95 -7.46 -9.73
C VAL A 41 -6.82 -7.53 -11.26
N GLY A 42 -6.07 -6.60 -11.87
CA GLY A 42 -5.83 -6.59 -13.31
C GLY A 42 -5.04 -7.80 -13.80
N MET A 43 -4.15 -8.35 -12.96
CA MET A 43 -3.25 -9.43 -13.32
C MET A 43 -3.63 -10.80 -12.73
N GLN A 44 -4.74 -10.94 -12.01
CA GLN A 44 -5.11 -12.17 -11.28
C GLN A 44 -4.92 -13.43 -12.13
N LYS A 45 -5.42 -13.41 -13.37
CA LYS A 45 -5.33 -14.55 -14.29
C LYS A 45 -3.91 -14.85 -14.75
N LEU A 46 -3.07 -13.84 -14.95
CA LEU A 46 -1.68 -14.00 -15.38
C LEU A 46 -0.82 -14.53 -14.24
N PHE A 47 -1.01 -14.03 -13.02
CA PHE A 47 -0.33 -14.55 -11.84
C PHE A 47 -0.71 -16.01 -11.56
N ILE A 48 -2.00 -16.35 -11.67
CA ILE A 48 -2.47 -17.74 -11.50
C ILE A 48 -1.82 -18.65 -12.54
N LYS A 49 -1.87 -18.27 -13.83
CA LYS A 49 -1.23 -19.05 -14.90
C LYS A 49 0.27 -19.21 -14.68
N GLY A 50 0.96 -18.13 -14.32
CA GLY A 50 2.39 -18.14 -14.03
C GLY A 50 2.75 -19.10 -12.89
N ILE A 51 2.00 -19.12 -11.79
CA ILE A 51 2.23 -20.04 -10.68
C ILE A 51 2.01 -21.50 -11.13
N THR A 52 0.91 -21.76 -11.86
CA THR A 52 0.57 -23.13 -12.31
C THR A 52 1.48 -23.68 -13.41
N GLU A 53 2.10 -22.81 -14.24
CA GLU A 53 3.00 -23.23 -15.34
C GLU A 53 4.37 -23.67 -14.83
N THR A 54 4.82 -23.14 -13.69
CA THR A 54 6.07 -23.57 -13.03
C THR A 54 6.00 -24.95 -12.38
N GLU A 55 4.82 -25.58 -12.30
CA GLU A 55 4.63 -26.92 -11.72
C GLU A 55 4.56 -28.05 -12.77
N LYS A 56 4.91 -27.81 -14.04
CA LYS A 56 5.05 -28.83 -15.08
C LYS A 56 6.47 -28.92 -15.61
#